data_AF-A0A3D0H3Q3-F1
#
_entry.id   AF-A0A3D0H3Q3-F1
#
_cell.length_a   1.000
_cell.length_b   1.000
_cell.length_c   1.000
_cell.angle_alpha   90.00
_cell.angle_beta   90.00
_cell.angle_gamma   90.00
#
_symmetry.space_group_name_H-M   'P 1'
#
loop_
_entity.id
_entity.type
_entity.pdbx_description
1 polymer ?
#
loop_
_entity_poly.entity_id
_entity_poly.type
_entity_poly.pdbx_seq_one_letter_code
_entity_poly.pdbx_strand_id
1 'polypeptide(L)'
;MFEDQMNQIAPANEQATSMVSGVSTLGTVSAIPYGLGQPQIMDSGNAEQTIESTIDRLDQVEQLLGDSSATPKTVGQAIDQLSNQTAELRQTMETLPADHPLQEIGNEVSVLATVESIKWNRGDYL
;
A
#
# COMPACT_ATOMS: atom_id res chain seq x y z
N MET A 1 -52.14 27.48 -48.71
CA MET A 1 -51.80 27.71 -50.13
C MET A 1 -50.31 27.90 -50.18
N PHE A 2 -49.54 26.82 -50.24
CA PHE A 2 -49.27 25.94 -51.40
C PHE A 2 -48.19 26.55 -52.30
N GLU A 3 -47.23 25.68 -52.64
CA GLU A 3 -46.11 25.81 -53.59
C GLU A 3 -44.77 26.24 -52.94
N ASP A 4 -43.84 25.31 -52.64
CA ASP A 4 -43.18 24.27 -53.47
C ASP A 4 -42.13 24.85 -54.42
N GLN A 5 -40.86 24.71 -54.03
CA GLN A 5 -39.75 24.17 -54.84
C GLN A 5 -38.41 24.51 -54.13
N MET A 6 -37.79 23.55 -53.44
CA MET A 6 -36.88 22.54 -53.99
C MET A 6 -35.50 23.11 -54.35
N ASN A 7 -34.52 22.87 -53.47
CA ASN A 7 -33.31 22.14 -53.86
C ASN A 7 -32.72 21.49 -52.57
N GLN A 8 -33.18 20.30 -52.17
CA GLN A 8 -32.61 18.99 -52.56
C GLN A 8 -31.20 18.84 -51.94
N ILE A 9 -31.01 18.01 -50.90
CA ILE A 9 -30.80 16.56 -51.03
C ILE A 9 -31.12 15.78 -49.74
N ALA A 10 -31.61 14.56 -49.98
CA ALA A 10 -32.20 13.57 -49.08
C ALA A 10 -31.17 12.78 -48.22
N PRO A 11 -31.62 11.89 -47.31
CA PRO A 11 -30.87 11.39 -46.16
C PRO A 11 -30.23 10.02 -46.39
N ALA A 12 -29.09 9.75 -45.75
CA ALA A 12 -28.56 8.40 -45.57
C ALA A 12 -28.79 7.97 -44.11
N ASN A 13 -29.82 7.14 -43.96
CA ASN A 13 -30.11 6.31 -42.81
C ASN A 13 -29.10 5.16 -42.76
N GLU A 14 -28.30 5.06 -41.71
CA GLU A 14 -27.77 3.77 -41.26
C GLU A 14 -28.15 3.58 -39.80
N GLN A 15 -29.12 2.69 -39.64
CA GLN A 15 -29.68 2.25 -38.38
C GLN A 15 -28.66 1.41 -37.61
N ALA A 16 -28.57 1.71 -36.32
CA ALA A 16 -28.61 0.77 -35.21
C ALA A 16 -27.54 -0.34 -35.15
N THR A 17 -26.80 -0.36 -34.03
CA THR A 17 -27.11 -1.24 -32.88
C THR A 17 -25.83 -1.49 -32.07
N SER A 18 -25.93 -1.17 -30.77
CA SER A 18 -25.44 -1.97 -29.64
C SER A 18 -24.03 -1.79 -29.05
N MET A 19 -24.10 -1.44 -27.75
CA MET A 19 -23.35 -1.97 -26.59
C MET A 19 -22.21 -1.12 -26.01
N VAL A 20 -22.55 -0.52 -24.85
CA VAL A 20 -21.80 -0.36 -23.60
C VAL A 20 -20.28 -0.63 -23.61
N SER A 21 -19.48 0.38 -23.23
CA SER A 21 -18.64 0.34 -22.01
C SER A 21 -17.58 1.45 -22.01
N GLY A 22 -17.55 2.21 -20.91
CA GLY A 22 -16.35 2.70 -20.22
C GLY A 22 -15.25 3.38 -21.03
N VAL A 23 -15.15 4.70 -20.91
CA VAL A 23 -14.05 5.39 -20.21
C VAL A 23 -14.24 6.90 -20.41
N SER A 24 -14.58 7.63 -19.35
CA SER A 24 -14.54 9.09 -19.39
C SER A 24 -13.09 9.52 -19.42
N THR A 25 -12.64 9.94 -20.61
CA THR A 25 -11.35 10.57 -20.82
C THR A 25 -11.32 11.86 -20.00
N LEU A 26 -10.56 11.86 -18.91
CA LEU A 26 -10.30 13.03 -18.07
C LEU A 26 -9.64 14.11 -18.92
N GLY A 27 -10.33 15.24 -19.08
CA GLY A 27 -9.85 16.40 -19.80
C GLY A 27 -8.55 16.95 -19.20
N THR A 28 -7.61 17.25 -20.08
CA THR A 28 -6.37 17.96 -19.76
C THR A 28 -6.67 19.36 -19.25
N VAL A 29 -6.43 19.61 -17.96
CA VAL A 29 -6.37 20.96 -17.41
C VAL A 29 -4.91 21.43 -17.41
N SER A 30 -4.62 22.39 -18.27
CA SER A 30 -3.30 23.03 -18.36
C SER A 30 -3.17 24.18 -17.36
N ALA A 31 -2.20 24.02 -16.46
CA ALA A 31 -1.37 24.99 -15.75
C ALA A 31 -2.00 26.16 -14.97
N ILE A 32 -1.71 26.18 -13.66
CA ILE A 32 -1.51 27.41 -12.89
C ILE A 32 -0.09 27.38 -12.31
N PRO A 33 0.79 28.36 -12.58
CA PRO A 33 2.11 28.42 -11.98
C PRO A 33 2.03 29.22 -10.67
N TYR A 34 1.87 28.51 -9.56
CA TYR A 34 2.23 29.05 -8.26
C TYR A 34 3.21 28.10 -7.60
N GLY A 35 4.42 28.59 -7.36
CA GLY A 35 5.44 27.90 -6.59
C GLY A 35 4.96 27.65 -5.17
N LEU A 36 4.41 26.47 -4.97
CA LEU A 36 4.26 25.78 -3.70
C LEU A 36 4.54 24.33 -4.06
N GLY A 37 5.57 23.74 -3.45
CA GLY A 37 5.98 22.37 -3.71
C GLY A 37 4.74 21.49 -3.73
N GLN A 38 4.50 20.80 -4.85
CA GLN A 38 3.49 19.76 -4.91
C GLN A 38 3.74 18.85 -3.70
N PRO A 39 2.73 18.52 -2.89
CA PRO A 39 2.88 17.43 -1.94
C PRO A 39 3.29 16.24 -2.80
N GLN A 40 4.54 15.83 -2.64
CA GLN A 40 5.00 14.58 -3.20
C GLN A 40 4.03 13.57 -2.60
N ILE A 41 3.15 13.00 -3.41
CA ILE A 41 2.43 11.79 -3.01
C ILE A 41 3.54 10.74 -2.96
N MET A 42 4.26 10.71 -1.83
CA MET A 42 5.19 9.65 -1.54
C MET A 42 4.34 8.40 -1.41
N ASP A 43 4.75 7.36 -2.11
CA ASP A 43 4.08 6.07 -2.10
C ASP A 43 4.17 5.46 -0.71
N SER A 44 3.23 5.83 0.18
CA SER A 44 3.10 5.28 1.52
C SER A 44 2.68 3.82 1.50
N GLY A 45 2.26 3.29 0.34
CA GLY A 45 1.86 1.88 0.19
C GLY A 45 2.99 0.91 0.55
N ASN A 46 4.25 1.25 0.25
CA ASN A 46 5.38 0.43 0.66
C ASN A 46 5.57 0.41 2.18
N ALA A 47 5.40 1.57 2.83
CA ALA A 47 5.50 1.70 4.28
C ALA A 47 4.40 0.94 5.02
N GLU A 48 3.15 1.09 4.59
CA GLU A 48 2.00 0.36 5.14
C GLU A 48 2.22 -1.15 5.04
N GLN A 49 2.57 -1.65 3.84
CA GLN A 49 2.81 -3.07 3.63
C GLN A 49 3.96 -3.61 4.50
N THR A 50 5.01 -2.81 4.70
CA THR A 50 6.18 -3.23 5.49
C THR A 50 5.85 -3.28 6.99
N ILE A 51 5.02 -2.34 7.47
CA ILE A 51 4.50 -2.34 8.84
C ILE A 51 3.62 -3.58 9.07
N GLU A 52 2.61 -3.81 8.23
CA GLU A 52 1.70 -4.95 8.33
C GLU A 52 2.46 -6.28 8.28
N SER A 53 3.40 -6.44 7.34
CA SER A 53 4.28 -7.61 7.27
C SER A 53 5.09 -7.85 8.55
N THR A 54 5.52 -6.78 9.23
CA THR A 54 6.25 -6.91 10.50
C THR A 54 5.32 -7.33 11.63
N ILE A 55 4.09 -6.82 11.66
CA ILE A 55 3.04 -7.22 12.61
C ILE A 55 2.67 -8.70 12.40
N ASP A 56 2.45 -9.14 11.16
CA ASP A 56 2.16 -10.54 10.84
C ASP A 56 3.26 -11.49 11.36
N ARG A 57 4.53 -11.06 11.32
CA ARG A 57 5.65 -11.85 11.87
C ARG A 57 5.67 -11.87 13.40
N LEU A 58 5.28 -10.78 14.05
CA LEU A 58 5.09 -10.75 15.50
C LEU A 58 3.99 -11.72 15.93
N ASP A 59 2.86 -11.71 15.23
CA ASP A 59 1.75 -12.64 15.46
C ASP A 59 2.19 -14.09 15.23
N GLN A 60 3.00 -14.36 14.20
CA GLN A 60 3.55 -15.68 13.97
C GLN A 60 4.45 -16.15 15.12
N VAL A 61 5.29 -15.26 15.66
CA VAL A 61 6.13 -15.56 16.84
C VAL A 61 5.24 -15.87 18.04
N GLU A 62 4.20 -15.06 18.31
CA GLU A 62 3.25 -15.31 19.40
C GLU A 62 2.57 -16.67 19.27
N GLN A 63 2.07 -16.99 18.07
CA GLN A 63 1.41 -18.27 17.80
C GLN A 63 2.35 -19.45 18.04
N LEU A 64 3.61 -19.36 17.60
CA LEU A 64 4.62 -20.40 17.84
C LEU A 64 4.96 -20.53 19.32
N LEU A 65 5.02 -19.45 20.08
CA LEU A 65 5.25 -19.49 21.53
C LEU A 65 4.05 -20.11 22.28
N GLY A 66 2.83 -19.95 21.77
CA GLY A 66 1.63 -20.56 22.31
C GLY A 66 1.42 -22.03 21.92
N ASP A 67 2.08 -22.51 20.87
CA ASP A 67 1.94 -23.89 20.39
C ASP A 67 2.85 -24.84 21.17
N SER A 68 2.26 -25.77 21.92
CA SER A 68 2.97 -26.80 22.68
C SER A 68 3.78 -27.78 21.82
N SER A 69 3.54 -27.80 20.51
CA SER A 69 4.27 -28.62 19.54
C SER A 69 5.43 -27.87 18.90
N ALA A 70 5.51 -26.56 19.06
CA ALA A 70 6.60 -25.76 18.51
C ALA A 70 7.91 -26.08 19.23
N THR A 71 8.98 -26.14 18.45
CA THR A 71 10.32 -26.37 18.98
C THR A 71 11.05 -25.03 19.18
N PRO A 72 12.03 -24.96 20.10
CA PRO A 72 12.91 -23.80 20.17
C PRO A 72 13.52 -23.42 18.82
N LYS A 73 13.87 -24.41 18.00
CA LYS A 73 14.43 -24.17 16.66
C LYS A 73 13.46 -23.43 15.75
N THR A 74 12.18 -23.80 15.77
CA THR A 74 11.15 -23.14 14.92
C THR A 74 10.84 -21.73 15.41
N VAL A 75 10.81 -21.51 16.73
CA VAL A 75 10.67 -20.16 17.32
C VAL A 75 11.87 -19.29 16.94
N GLY A 76 13.10 -19.81 17.09
CA GLY A 76 14.31 -19.07 16.71
C GLY A 76 14.34 -18.67 15.24
N GLN A 77 13.91 -19.56 14.34
CA GLN A 77 13.79 -19.22 12.92
C GLN A 77 12.78 -18.10 12.65
N ALA A 78 11.65 -18.07 13.36
CA ALA A 78 10.67 -16.99 13.24
C ALA A 78 11.21 -15.67 13.79
N ILE A 79 11.97 -15.69 14.89
CA ILE A 79 12.64 -14.50 15.44
C ILE A 79 13.73 -13.96 14.50
N ASP A 80 14.52 -14.83 13.86
CA ASP A 80 15.52 -14.42 12.87
C ASP A 80 14.85 -13.72 11.68
N GLN A 81 13.73 -14.29 11.23
CA GLN A 81 12.89 -13.74 10.18
C GLN A 81 12.29 -12.37 10.56
N LEU A 82 11.77 -12.24 11.78
CA LEU A 82 11.28 -10.98 12.33
C LEU A 82 12.38 -9.92 12.42
N SER A 83 13.60 -10.32 12.81
CA SER A 83 14.75 -9.42 12.93
C SER A 83 15.14 -8.84 11.56
N ASN A 84 15.13 -9.66 10.51
CA ASN A 84 15.38 -9.20 9.14
C ASN A 84 14.29 -8.23 8.67
N GLN A 85 13.01 -8.55 8.91
CA GLN A 85 11.89 -7.66 8.55
C GLN A 85 11.96 -6.32 9.28
N THR A 86 12.40 -6.33 10.55
CA THR A 86 12.58 -5.10 11.34
C THR A 86 13.66 -4.19 10.75
N ALA A 87 14.72 -4.76 10.17
CA ALA A 87 15.74 -3.98 9.48
C ALA A 87 15.18 -3.32 8.21
N GLU A 88 14.37 -4.06 7.43
CA GLU A 88 13.66 -3.52 6.27
C GLU A 88 12.68 -2.41 6.68
N LEU A 89 11.90 -2.63 7.75
CA LEU A 89 10.96 -1.64 8.28
C LEU A 89 11.66 -0.32 8.62
N ARG A 90 12.80 -0.37 9.32
CA ARG A 90 13.59 0.83 9.65
C ARG A 90 14.04 1.57 8.40
N GLN A 91 14.55 0.87 7.40
CA GLN A 91 14.96 1.48 6.13
C GLN A 91 13.77 2.15 5.43
N THR A 92 12.61 1.50 5.42
CA THR A 92 11.40 2.08 4.84
C THR A 92 10.94 3.31 5.62
N MET A 93 10.99 3.31 6.95
CA MET A 93 10.65 4.48 7.77
C MET A 93 11.60 5.66 7.55
N GLU A 94 12.88 5.42 7.27
CA GLU A 94 13.84 6.49 6.94
C GLU A 94 13.49 7.23 5.64
N THR A 95 12.69 6.63 4.76
CA THR A 95 12.22 7.28 3.52
C THR A 95 11.02 8.21 3.74
N LEU A 96 10.34 8.08 4.88
CA LEU A 96 9.15 8.88 5.19
C LEU A 96 9.53 10.22 5.82
N PRO A 97 8.76 11.30 5.57
CA PRO A 97 8.89 12.55 6.31
C PRO A 97 8.74 12.32 7.82
N ALA A 98 9.45 13.10 8.63
CA ALA A 98 9.40 12.98 10.09
C ALA A 98 7.99 13.19 10.67
N ASP A 99 7.17 14.05 10.04
CA ASP A 99 5.78 14.34 10.45
C ASP A 99 4.75 13.37 9.81
N HIS A 100 5.20 12.31 9.13
CA HIS A 100 4.29 11.36 8.51
C HIS A 100 3.59 10.48 9.57
N PRO A 101 2.27 10.26 9.50
CA PRO A 101 1.53 9.52 10.53
C PRO A 101 2.05 8.08 10.77
N LEU A 102 2.58 7.43 9.73
CA LEU A 102 3.14 6.08 9.85
C LEU A 102 4.49 6.01 10.59
N GLN A 103 5.17 7.14 10.82
CA GLN A 103 6.43 7.15 11.58
C GLN A 103 6.23 6.61 13.00
N GLU A 104 5.16 7.03 13.67
CA GLU A 104 4.89 6.61 15.05
C GLU A 104 4.68 5.09 15.13
N ILE A 105 3.75 4.56 14.32
CA ILE A 105 3.43 3.14 14.30
C ILE A 105 4.64 2.30 13.87
N GLY A 106 5.36 2.72 12.82
CA GLY A 106 6.54 1.99 12.35
C GLY A 106 7.67 1.94 13.39
N ASN A 107 7.84 3.01 14.18
CA ASN A 107 8.80 3.03 15.29
C ASN A 107 8.38 2.11 16.43
N GLU A 108 7.11 2.14 16.84
CA GLU A 108 6.58 1.27 17.88
C GLU A 108 6.74 -0.21 17.52
N VAL A 109 6.34 -0.59 16.30
CA VAL A 109 6.49 -1.96 15.78
C VAL A 109 7.97 -2.36 15.72
N SER A 110 8.85 -1.46 15.28
CA SER A 110 10.30 -1.73 15.24
C SER A 110 10.90 -1.96 16.64
N VAL A 111 10.45 -1.20 17.64
CA VAL A 111 10.89 -1.36 19.03
C VAL A 111 10.40 -2.70 19.57
N LEU A 112 9.12 -3.03 19.38
CA LEU A 112 8.54 -4.28 19.83
C LEU A 112 9.29 -5.48 19.23
N ALA A 113 9.47 -5.50 17.91
CA ALA A 113 10.18 -6.57 17.24
C ALA A 113 11.64 -6.72 17.70
N THR A 114 12.30 -5.61 18.03
CA THR A 114 13.66 -5.65 18.61
C THR A 114 13.67 -6.25 20.02
N VAL A 115 12.68 -5.92 20.85
CA VAL A 115 12.54 -6.48 22.19
C VAL A 115 12.34 -7.99 22.12
N GLU A 116 11.55 -8.48 21.16
CA GLU A 116 11.35 -9.92 20.95
C GLU A 116 12.66 -10.64 20.62
N SER A 117 13.49 -10.08 19.74
CA SER A 117 14.84 -10.64 19.46
C SER A 117 15.75 -10.64 20.71
N ILE A 118 15.64 -9.61 21.57
CA ILE A 118 16.41 -9.55 22.82
C ILE A 118 15.95 -10.63 23.81
N LYS A 119 14.64 -10.80 23.99
CA LYS A 119 14.07 -11.84 24.86
C LYS A 119 14.51 -13.23 24.42
N TRP A 120 14.47 -13.51 23.12
CA TRP A 120 14.99 -14.75 22.54
C TRP A 120 16.48 -14.96 22.87
N ASN A 121 17.33 -13.95 22.62
CA ASN A 121 18.77 -14.04 22.88
C ASN A 121 19.10 -14.22 24.37
N ARG A 122 18.24 -13.73 25.28
CA ARG A 122 18.37 -13.94 26.72
C ARG A 122 17.92 -15.33 27.16
N GLY A 123 17.16 -16.04 26.31
CA GLY A 123 16.59 -17.35 26.60
C GLY A 123 15.26 -17.31 27.32
N ASP A 124 14.51 -16.19 27.27
CA ASP A 124 13.21 -16.06 27.94
C ASP A 124 12.14 -17.05 27.43
N TYR A 125 12.38 -17.65 26.27
CA TYR A 125 11.47 -18.56 25.56
C TYR A 125 11.93 -20.03 25.57
N LEU A 126 12.96 -20.35 26.37
CA LEU A 126 13.53 -21.69 26.50
C LEU A 126 13.23 -22.29 27.87
#